data_AF-A0AAV1YWN7-F1
#
_entry.id   AF-A0AAV1YWN7-F1
#
_cell.length_a   1.000
_cell.length_b   1.000
_cell.length_c   1.000
_cell.angle_alpha   90.00
_cell.angle_beta   90.00
_cell.angle_gamma   90.00
#
_symmetry.space_group_name_H-M   'P 1'
#
loop_
_entity.id
_entity.type
_entity.pdbx_description
1 polymer ?
#
loop_
_entity_poly.entity_id
_entity_poly.type
_entity_poly.pdbx_seq_one_letter_code
_entity_poly.pdbx_strand_id
1 'polypeptide(L)'
;MDDKIWAYLYSSHDQQLCDQLLDCNNQLADPYLKAYNECIKVMLPNGIGSCDENSELYYSEGIRRQINRCMQCKVVGKEFTDDDKQQMGVFQQCLHALGEKAGCYS
;
A
#
# COMPACT_ATOMS: atom_id res chain seq x y z
N MET A 1 -3.17 3.48 -5.58
CA MET A 1 -2.53 2.17 -5.39
C MET A 1 -3.18 1.24 -6.41
N ASP A 2 -2.41 0.52 -7.22
CA ASP A 2 -2.97 -0.32 -8.30
C ASP A 2 -3.60 -1.59 -7.69
N ASP A 3 -4.93 -1.69 -7.78
CA ASP A 3 -5.69 -2.81 -7.21
C ASP A 3 -5.31 -4.17 -7.86
N LYS A 4 -4.72 -4.15 -9.06
CA LYS A 4 -4.27 -5.38 -9.75
C LYS A 4 -3.06 -6.01 -9.07
N ILE A 5 -2.09 -5.19 -8.63
CA ILE A 5 -0.92 -5.68 -7.89
C ILE A 5 -1.40 -6.36 -6.59
N TRP A 6 -2.32 -5.73 -5.86
CA TRP A 6 -2.87 -6.29 -4.62
C TRP A 6 -3.61 -7.61 -4.84
N ALA A 7 -4.44 -7.69 -5.88
CA ALA A 7 -5.20 -8.90 -6.19
C ALA A 7 -4.27 -10.08 -6.49
N TYR A 8 -3.20 -9.85 -7.26
CA TYR A 8 -2.23 -10.89 -7.56
C TYR A 8 -1.43 -11.32 -6.32
N LEU A 9 -0.88 -10.35 -5.58
CA LEU A 9 -0.06 -10.61 -4.39
C LEU A 9 -0.84 -11.37 -3.30
N TYR A 10 -2.12 -11.09 -3.15
CA TYR A 10 -2.99 -11.88 -2.31
C TYR A 10 -3.14 -13.32 -2.83
N SER A 11 -3.43 -13.50 -4.12
CA SER A 11 -3.69 -14.83 -4.69
C SER A 11 -2.47 -15.77 -4.70
N SER A 12 -1.26 -15.21 -4.60
CA SER A 12 -0.04 -16.02 -4.51
C SER A 12 0.18 -16.64 -3.12
N HIS A 13 -0.47 -16.10 -2.07
CA HIS A 13 -0.22 -16.45 -0.66
C HIS A 13 1.26 -16.37 -0.26
N ASP A 14 2.05 -15.58 -0.99
CA ASP A 14 3.49 -15.42 -0.75
C ASP A 14 3.73 -14.27 0.23
N GLN A 15 3.96 -14.63 1.49
CA GLN A 15 4.25 -13.66 2.56
C GLN A 15 5.42 -12.75 2.22
N GLN A 16 6.46 -13.25 1.53
CA GLN A 16 7.62 -12.43 1.17
C GLN A 16 7.24 -11.32 0.18
N LEU A 17 6.37 -11.62 -0.79
CA LEU A 17 5.89 -10.60 -1.72
C LEU A 17 4.95 -9.59 -1.05
N CYS A 18 4.11 -10.05 -0.12
CA CYS A 18 3.28 -9.18 0.71
C CYS A 18 4.11 -8.25 1.61
N ASP A 19 5.17 -8.75 2.24
CA ASP A 19 6.08 -7.93 3.04
C ASP A 19 6.81 -6.90 2.18
N GLN A 20 7.27 -7.28 0.98
CA GLN A 20 7.89 -6.35 0.02
C GLN A 20 6.95 -5.22 -0.41
N LEU A 21 5.64 -5.48 -0.51
CA LEU A 21 4.65 -4.44 -0.77
C LEU A 21 4.55 -3.45 0.39
N LEU A 22 4.56 -3.93 1.63
CA LEU A 22 4.59 -3.08 2.81
C LEU A 22 5.88 -2.27 2.89
N ASP A 23 7.01 -2.85 2.50
CA ASP A 23 8.29 -2.14 2.39
C ASP A 23 8.24 -1.03 1.34
N CYS A 24 7.56 -1.26 0.21
CA CYS A 24 7.29 -0.18 -0.75
C CYS A 24 6.46 0.94 -0.10
N ASN A 25 5.46 0.64 0.72
CA ASN A 25 4.66 1.67 1.40
C ASN A 25 5.51 2.54 2.35
N ASN A 26 6.63 2.04 2.87
CA ASN A 26 7.58 2.87 3.65
C ASN A 26 8.30 3.93 2.80
N GLN A 27 8.21 3.87 1.47
CA GLN A 27 8.72 4.88 0.52
C GLN A 27 7.67 5.95 0.17
N LEU A 28 6.44 5.84 0.69
CA LEU A 28 5.45 6.90 0.54
C LEU A 28 6.00 8.21 1.09
N ALA A 29 5.71 9.31 0.41
CA ALA A 29 6.07 10.62 0.94
C ALA A 29 5.50 10.84 2.34
N ASP A 30 6.23 11.55 3.20
CA ASP A 30 5.91 11.70 4.64
C ASP A 30 4.43 11.99 4.93
N PRO A 31 3.76 12.92 4.22
CA PRO A 31 2.33 13.17 4.43
C PRO A 31 1.45 11.94 4.18
N TYR A 32 1.76 11.15 3.15
CA TYR A 32 1.07 9.92 2.81
C TYR A 32 1.43 8.77 3.75
N LEU A 33 2.70 8.61 4.12
CA LEU A 33 3.12 7.55 5.04
C LEU A 33 2.48 7.74 6.42
N LYS A 34 2.46 8.98 6.93
CA LYS A 34 1.76 9.31 8.17
C LYS A 34 0.26 9.01 8.06
N ALA A 35 -0.38 9.44 6.98
CA ALA A 35 -1.79 9.17 6.76
C ALA A 35 -2.10 7.66 6.68
N TYR A 36 -1.27 6.91 5.96
CA TYR A 36 -1.37 5.45 5.85
C TYR A 36 -1.30 4.78 7.22
N ASN A 37 -0.28 5.10 8.02
CA ASN A 37 -0.09 4.54 9.36
C ASN A 37 -1.25 4.87 10.31
N GLU A 38 -1.79 6.08 10.25
CA GLU A 38 -2.97 6.46 11.04
C GLU A 38 -4.23 5.70 10.58
N CYS A 39 -4.46 5.60 9.27
CA CYS A 39 -5.63 4.94 8.72
C CYS A 39 -5.62 3.42 8.94
N ILE A 40 -4.45 2.78 8.83
CA ILE A 40 -4.30 1.36 9.16
C ILE A 40 -4.62 1.09 10.61
N LYS A 41 -4.11 1.90 11.55
CA LYS A 41 -4.41 1.69 12.99
C LYS A 41 -5.91 1.77 13.32
N VAL A 42 -6.65 2.58 12.58
CA VAL A 42 -8.11 2.72 12.75
C VAL A 42 -8.86 1.53 12.15
N MET A 43 -8.50 1.14 10.92
CA MET A 43 -9.22 0.10 10.18
C MET A 43 -8.81 -1.32 10.59
N LEU A 44 -7.56 -1.49 11.01
CA LEU A 44 -6.91 -2.76 11.34
C LEU A 44 -6.26 -2.65 12.73
N PRO A 45 -7.07 -2.58 13.81
CA PRO A 45 -6.56 -2.36 15.17
C PRO A 45 -5.65 -3.49 15.66
N ASN A 46 -5.78 -4.69 15.09
CA ASN A 46 -4.94 -5.86 15.39
C ASN A 46 -3.69 -5.95 14.50
N GLY A 47 -3.42 -4.91 13.70
CA GLY A 47 -2.34 -4.90 12.72
C GLY A 47 -2.75 -5.50 11.37
N ILE A 48 -1.78 -5.52 10.46
CA ILE A 48 -1.98 -5.87 9.05
C ILE A 48 -2.27 -7.36 8.83
N GLY A 49 -1.78 -8.22 9.72
CA GLY A 49 -1.90 -9.67 9.58
C GLY A 49 -0.90 -10.26 8.59
N SER A 50 -1.19 -11.49 8.15
CA SER A 50 -0.38 -12.28 7.21
C SER A 50 -0.99 -12.27 5.80
N CYS A 51 -0.23 -12.67 4.79
CA CYS A 51 -0.64 -12.76 3.40
C CYS A 51 -1.59 -13.96 3.18
N ASP A 52 -2.73 -13.96 3.86
CA ASP A 52 -3.73 -15.03 3.86
C ASP A 52 -5.15 -14.47 3.73
N GLU A 53 -6.11 -15.38 3.56
CA GLU A 53 -7.53 -15.05 3.43
C GLU A 53 -8.18 -14.54 4.73
N ASN A 54 -7.53 -14.77 5.87
CA ASN A 54 -8.03 -14.34 7.18
C ASN A 54 -7.64 -12.90 7.52
N SER A 55 -6.63 -12.36 6.83
CA SER A 55 -6.10 -11.03 7.08
C SER A 55 -6.77 -9.99 6.19
N GLU A 56 -7.52 -9.11 6.83
CA GLU A 56 -8.43 -8.18 6.14
C GLU A 56 -7.74 -7.22 5.16
N LEU A 57 -6.49 -6.81 5.41
CA LEU A 57 -5.77 -5.95 4.45
C LEU A 57 -5.62 -6.64 3.09
N TYR A 58 -5.26 -7.91 3.09
CA TYR A 58 -4.88 -8.66 1.88
C TYR A 58 -6.10 -9.27 1.19
N TYR A 59 -7.07 -9.78 1.94
CA TYR A 59 -8.26 -10.39 1.35
C TYR A 59 -9.35 -9.36 0.98
N SER A 60 -9.52 -8.29 1.78
CA SER A 60 -10.66 -7.37 1.62
C SER A 60 -10.32 -6.12 0.79
N GLU A 61 -10.74 -6.12 -0.47
CA GLU A 61 -10.71 -4.93 -1.32
C GLU A 61 -11.45 -3.75 -0.68
N GLY A 62 -12.55 -4.02 0.03
CA GLY A 62 -13.32 -3.02 0.75
C GLY A 62 -12.50 -2.30 1.82
N ILE A 63 -11.68 -3.03 2.58
CA ILE A 63 -10.79 -2.45 3.59
C ILE A 63 -9.67 -1.62 2.94
N ARG A 64 -9.04 -2.13 1.87
CA ARG A 64 -8.03 -1.37 1.12
C ARG A 64 -8.57 -0.05 0.58
N ARG A 65 -9.78 -0.06 0.01
CA ARG A 65 -10.47 1.15 -0.47
C ARG A 65 -10.77 2.12 0.67
N GLN A 66 -11.16 1.63 1.85
CA GLN A 66 -11.40 2.47 3.03
C GLN A 66 -10.12 3.13 3.55
N ILE A 67 -9.01 2.39 3.62
CA ILE A 67 -7.70 2.93 3.98
C ILE A 67 -7.29 4.03 2.98
N ASN A 68 -7.41 3.76 1.68
CA ASN A 68 -7.09 4.74 0.63
C ASN A 68 -7.94 6.01 0.74
N ARG A 69 -9.25 5.89 0.99
CA ARG A 69 -10.14 7.05 1.22
C ARG A 69 -9.74 7.83 2.47
N CYS A 70 -9.46 7.14 3.57
CA CYS A 70 -8.99 7.77 4.80
C CYS A 70 -7.70 8.56 4.57
N MET A 71 -6.74 7.99 3.82
CA MET A 71 -5.50 8.68 3.45
C MET A 71 -5.78 9.95 2.65
N GLN A 72 -6.60 9.85 1.61
CA GLN A 72 -6.99 10.99 0.76
C GLN A 72 -7.60 12.13 1.59
N CYS A 73 -8.50 11.83 2.53
CA CYS A 73 -9.08 12.83 3.42
C CYS A 73 -8.04 13.53 4.31
N LYS A 74 -6.94 12.87 4.66
CA LYS A 74 -5.88 13.43 5.53
C LYS A 74 -4.84 14.24 4.77
N VAL A 75 -4.65 13.97 3.47
CA VAL A 75 -3.67 14.66 2.63
C VAL A 75 -4.31 15.72 1.72
N VAL A 76 -5.64 15.79 1.65
CA VAL A 76 -6.34 16.80 0.84
C VAL A 76 -5.90 18.21 1.23
N GLY A 77 -5.57 19.02 0.22
CA GLY A 77 -5.12 20.40 0.41
C GLY A 77 -3.69 20.57 0.94
N LYS A 78 -2.92 19.48 1.11
CA LYS A 78 -1.49 19.58 1.39
C LYS A 78 -0.73 19.92 0.11
N GLU A 79 0.16 20.90 0.20
CA GLU A 79 1.14 21.17 -0.84
C GLU A 79 2.28 20.14 -0.74
N PHE A 80 2.60 19.50 -1.86
CA PHE A 80 3.71 18.56 -1.94
C PHE A 80 4.97 19.31 -2.35
N THR A 81 6.01 19.12 -1.54
CA THR A 81 7.36 19.57 -1.85
C THR A 81 7.92 18.78 -3.04
N ASP A 82 9.03 19.25 -3.61
CA ASP A 82 9.71 18.49 -4.65
C ASP A 82 10.31 17.18 -4.11
N ASP A 83 10.73 17.18 -2.84
CA ASP A 83 11.17 15.97 -2.13
C ASP A 83 10.04 14.95 -1.99
N ASP A 84 8.82 15.39 -1.66
CA ASP A 84 7.65 14.51 -1.61
C ASP A 84 7.38 13.88 -2.98
N LYS A 85 7.46 14.67 -4.07
CA LYS A 85 7.27 14.16 -5.43
C LYS A 85 8.34 13.14 -5.79
N GLN A 86 9.60 13.38 -5.40
CA GLN A 86 10.69 12.45 -5.63
C GLN A 86 10.47 11.13 -4.87
N GLN A 87 10.08 11.19 -3.59
CA GLN A 87 9.74 10.00 -2.79
C GLN A 87 8.58 9.22 -3.41
N MET A 88 7.53 9.91 -3.87
CA MET A 88 6.43 9.27 -4.59
C MET A 88 6.89 8.58 -5.89
N GLY A 89 7.91 9.11 -6.56
CA GLY A 89 8.56 8.46 -7.70
C GLY A 89 9.28 7.16 -7.31
N VAL A 90 10.02 7.16 -6.20
CA VAL A 90 10.69 5.96 -5.66
C VAL A 90 9.65 4.90 -5.26
N PHE A 91 8.57 5.31 -4.60
CA PHE A 91 7.45 4.43 -4.28
C PHE A 91 6.86 3.76 -5.53
N GLN A 92 6.61 4.54 -6.59
CA GLN A 92 6.08 4.02 -7.85
C GLN A 92 7.04 3.01 -8.51
N GLN A 93 8.34 3.29 -8.49
CA GLN A 93 9.35 2.35 -9.00
C GLN A 93 9.38 1.04 -8.20
N CYS A 94 9.24 1.13 -6.86
CA CYS A 94 9.15 -0.04 -6.00
C CYS A 94 7.94 -0.92 -6.35
N LEU A 95 6.75 -0.30 -6.50
CA LEU A 95 5.53 -1.02 -6.91
C LEU A 95 5.67 -1.64 -8.30
N HIS A 96 6.31 -0.94 -9.25
CA HIS A 96 6.52 -1.45 -10.59
C HIS A 96 7.44 -2.69 -10.58
N ALA A 97 8.59 -2.61 -9.92
CA ALA A 97 9.52 -3.74 -9.80
C ALA A 97 8.88 -4.94 -9.09
N LEU A 98 8.05 -4.69 -8.06
CA LEU A 98 7.29 -5.75 -7.40
C LEU A 98 6.27 -6.38 -8.35
N GLY A 99 5.57 -5.58 -9.15
CA GLY A 99 4.65 -6.05 -10.18
C GLY A 99 5.34 -6.86 -11.28
N GLU A 100 6.55 -6.51 -11.70
CA GLU A 100 7.36 -7.31 -12.65
C GLU A 100 7.76 -8.66 -12.02
N LYS A 101 8.25 -8.65 -10.78
CA LYS A 101 8.59 -9.87 -10.03
C LYS A 101 7.38 -10.79 -9.86
N ALA A 102 6.22 -10.18 -9.68
CA ALA A 102 4.93 -10.83 -9.57
C ALA A 102 4.31 -11.20 -10.94
N GLY A 103 4.93 -10.89 -12.08
CA GLY A 103 4.34 -11.19 -13.40
C GLY A 103 3.03 -10.46 -13.71
N CYS A 104 2.73 -9.35 -13.01
CA CYS A 104 1.54 -8.51 -13.20
C CYS A 104 1.67 -7.55 -14.39
N TYR A 105 2.90 -7.21 -14.77
CA TYR A 105 3.22 -6.34 -15.90
C TYR A 105 3.96 -7.17 -16.95
N SER A 106 3.25 -7.53 -18.03
CA SER A 106 3.75 -8.22 -19.23
C SER A 106 3.41 -7.42 -20.47
#